data_AF-A0A8A2UA36-F1
#
_entry.id   AF-A0A8A2UA36-F1
#
_cell.length_a   1.000
_cell.length_b   1.000
_cell.length_c   1.000
_cell.angle_alpha   90.00
_cell.angle_beta   90.00
_cell.angle_gamma   90.00
#
_symmetry.space_group_name_H-M   'P 1'
#
loop_
_entity.id
_entity.type
_entity.pdbx_description
1 polymer ?
#
loop_
_entity_poly.entity_id
_entity_poly.type
_entity_poly.pdbx_seq_one_letter_code
_entity_poly.pdbx_strand_id
1 'polypeptide(L)'
;MTRQNSGFDPTHVLVVTGDQAAEIRATNAAIDAILDHADTVDIWIEEAQLGDDHPALVASLRDAFARVSDDRFRGTVDDVRSSLSALLSDHSFHRFVSLRRLDAFRDGQRLLTYVPDHRTFEVKTTVSSGVEAAIRGSVETEAATLLPAGPLVDWDADGHHYELSPPHLCLEEGCHALTNIAGVALDDDRREIRLEWETGSETVRSRLVGKLSPEKPTRFRFDSTDRYEDVASAFDELADDLEW
;
A
#
# COMPACT_ATOMS: atom_id res chain seq x y z
N MET A 1 -10.91 -18.48 -3.87
CA MET A 1 -9.88 -18.84 -4.87
C MET A 1 -9.78 -17.71 -5.88
N THR A 2 -9.03 -16.68 -5.50
CA THR A 2 -8.76 -15.49 -6.31
C THR A 2 -7.75 -15.86 -7.39
N ARG A 3 -7.99 -15.48 -8.64
CA ARG A 3 -7.01 -15.64 -9.72
C ARG A 3 -5.73 -14.92 -9.29
N GLN A 4 -4.67 -15.65 -8.99
CA GLN A 4 -3.34 -15.09 -8.86
C GLN A 4 -3.02 -14.38 -10.18
N ASN A 5 -2.83 -13.07 -10.11
CA ASN A 5 -2.12 -12.31 -11.15
C ASN A 5 -0.69 -12.86 -11.19
N SER A 6 -0.46 -13.91 -11.98
CA SER A 6 0.87 -14.46 -12.23
C SER A 6 1.75 -13.37 -12.85
N GLY A 7 2.61 -12.74 -12.05
CA GLY A 7 3.50 -11.65 -12.47
C GLY A 7 3.61 -10.47 -11.51
N PHE A 8 3.07 -10.59 -10.30
CA PHE A 8 3.08 -9.57 -9.26
C PHE A 8 4.01 -9.99 -8.12
N ASP A 9 5.08 -9.21 -7.92
CA ASP A 9 6.14 -9.44 -6.93
C ASP A 9 6.59 -8.07 -6.41
N PRO A 10 5.83 -7.46 -5.49
CA PRO A 10 6.13 -6.12 -4.99
C PRO A 10 7.46 -6.14 -4.24
N THR A 11 8.26 -5.08 -4.42
CA THR A 11 9.48 -4.85 -3.62
C THR A 11 9.19 -4.00 -2.40
N HIS A 12 8.20 -3.11 -2.50
CA HIS A 12 7.78 -2.15 -1.48
C HIS A 12 6.26 -2.10 -1.44
N VAL A 13 5.73 -1.55 -0.35
CA VAL A 13 4.32 -1.23 -0.14
C VAL A 13 4.22 0.12 0.56
N LEU A 14 3.27 0.95 0.12
CA LEU A 14 2.92 2.19 0.80
C LEU A 14 1.87 1.88 1.87
N VAL A 15 2.20 2.13 3.14
CA VAL A 15 1.28 2.00 4.27
C VAL A 15 0.84 3.38 4.69
N VAL A 16 -0.47 3.59 4.86
CA VAL A 16 -1.06 4.89 5.23
C VAL A 16 -1.93 4.71 6.48
N THR A 17 -1.71 5.53 7.51
CA THR A 17 -2.41 5.47 8.82
C THR A 17 -3.50 6.54 9.00
N GLY A 18 -3.95 7.17 7.91
CA GLY A 18 -4.97 8.22 7.92
C GLY A 18 -6.32 7.85 7.32
N ASP A 19 -7.20 8.86 7.19
CA ASP A 19 -8.48 8.71 6.51
C ASP A 19 -8.32 8.54 4.98
N GLN A 20 -9.44 8.36 4.27
CA GLN A 20 -9.42 8.21 2.82
C GLN A 20 -8.73 9.39 2.13
N ALA A 21 -8.86 10.62 2.63
CA ALA A 21 -8.24 11.78 2.02
C ALA A 21 -6.71 11.76 2.20
N ALA A 22 -6.22 11.33 3.37
CA ALA A 22 -4.79 11.09 3.61
C ALA A 22 -4.25 9.99 2.68
N GLU A 23 -4.99 8.90 2.49
CA GLU A 23 -4.64 7.84 1.53
C GLU A 23 -4.52 8.38 0.09
N ILE A 24 -5.46 9.22 -0.36
CA ILE A 24 -5.38 9.84 -1.68
C ILE A 24 -4.12 10.72 -1.79
N ARG A 25 -3.88 11.60 -0.82
CA ARG A 25 -2.73 12.51 -0.85
C ARG A 25 -1.40 11.76 -0.82
N ALA A 26 -1.21 10.82 0.10
CA ALA A 26 0.01 10.03 0.21
C ALA A 26 0.28 9.21 -1.05
N THR A 27 -0.76 8.57 -1.61
CA THR A 27 -0.62 7.82 -2.86
C THR A 27 -0.24 8.74 -4.02
N ASN A 28 -0.90 9.90 -4.14
CA ASN A 28 -0.64 10.83 -5.23
C ASN A 28 0.76 11.44 -5.11
N ALA A 29 1.21 11.77 -3.90
CA ALA A 29 2.57 12.24 -3.64
C ALA A 29 3.62 11.19 -4.04
N ALA A 30 3.42 9.93 -3.65
CA ALA A 30 4.29 8.83 -4.02
C ALA A 30 4.31 8.58 -5.55
N ILE A 31 3.16 8.63 -6.21
CA ILE A 31 3.08 8.49 -7.68
C ILE A 31 3.79 9.66 -8.36
N ASP A 32 3.54 10.91 -7.98
CA ASP A 32 4.19 12.08 -8.58
C ASP A 32 5.71 12.02 -8.43
N ALA A 33 6.20 11.64 -7.24
CA ALA A 33 7.64 11.44 -7.01
C ALA A 33 8.24 10.37 -7.94
N ILE A 34 7.51 9.30 -8.23
CA ILE A 34 7.94 8.30 -9.22
C ILE A 34 7.89 8.84 -10.64
N LEU A 35 6.86 9.62 -10.98
CA LEU A 35 6.70 10.17 -12.32
C LEU A 35 7.84 11.13 -12.66
N ASP A 36 8.46 11.80 -11.69
CA ASP A 36 9.69 12.58 -11.89
C ASP A 36 10.88 11.73 -12.38
N HIS A 37 10.82 10.41 -12.19
CA HIS A 37 11.81 9.43 -12.61
C HIS A 37 11.38 8.59 -13.81
N ALA A 38 10.19 8.82 -14.39
CA ALA A 38 9.65 8.05 -15.51
C ALA A 38 9.58 8.88 -16.80
N ASP A 39 9.61 8.22 -17.96
CA ASP A 39 9.45 8.86 -19.26
C ASP A 39 8.05 8.62 -19.85
N THR A 40 7.46 7.45 -19.57
CA THR A 40 6.15 7.06 -20.12
C THR A 40 5.28 6.40 -19.06
N VAL A 41 3.97 6.49 -19.27
CA VAL A 41 2.94 5.89 -18.40
C VAL A 41 1.95 5.10 -19.25
N ASP A 42 1.59 3.93 -18.75
CA ASP A 42 0.44 3.17 -19.22
C ASP A 42 -0.65 3.15 -18.15
N ILE A 43 -1.89 3.42 -18.53
CA ILE A 43 -3.05 3.24 -17.66
C ILE A 43 -4.02 2.23 -18.29
N TRP A 44 -4.65 1.44 -17.43
CA TRP A 44 -5.76 0.56 -17.78
C TRP A 44 -7.03 1.09 -17.15
N ILE A 45 -7.96 1.58 -17.97
CA ILE A 45 -9.15 2.28 -17.51
C ILE A 45 -10.43 1.72 -18.12
N GLU A 46 -11.47 1.56 -17.29
CA GLU A 46 -12.84 1.29 -17.73
C GLU A 46 -13.59 2.61 -17.97
N GLU A 47 -13.38 3.22 -19.15
CA GLU A 47 -13.95 4.54 -19.50
C GLU A 47 -15.48 4.61 -19.35
N ALA A 48 -16.19 3.50 -19.54
CA ALA A 48 -17.65 3.46 -19.40
C ALA A 48 -18.10 3.70 -17.96
N GLN A 49 -17.33 3.22 -16.97
CA GLN A 49 -17.66 3.46 -15.56
C GLN A 49 -17.40 4.92 -15.18
N LEU A 50 -16.30 5.50 -15.69
CA LEU A 50 -15.94 6.88 -15.42
C LEU A 50 -16.82 7.90 -16.17
N GLY A 51 -17.19 7.57 -17.41
CA GLY A 51 -17.80 8.51 -18.36
C GLY A 51 -19.22 8.95 -18.00
N ASP A 52 -19.94 8.16 -17.21
CA ASP A 52 -21.29 8.49 -16.76
C ASP A 52 -21.27 9.69 -15.79
N ASP A 53 -20.29 9.76 -14.89
CA ASP A 53 -20.20 10.78 -13.86
C ASP A 53 -19.12 11.85 -14.15
N HIS A 54 -18.09 11.51 -14.93
CA HIS A 54 -16.94 12.37 -15.20
C HIS A 54 -16.58 12.45 -16.72
N PRO A 55 -17.52 12.84 -17.60
CA PRO A 55 -17.27 12.87 -19.05
C PRO A 55 -16.15 13.82 -19.48
N ALA A 56 -15.95 14.92 -18.76
CA ALA A 56 -14.86 15.87 -19.02
C ALA A 56 -13.47 15.27 -18.71
N LEU A 57 -13.38 14.42 -17.68
CA LEU A 57 -12.14 13.72 -17.34
C LEU A 57 -11.82 12.66 -18.40
N VAL A 58 -12.81 11.90 -18.87
CA VAL A 58 -12.63 10.96 -19.99
C VAL A 58 -12.14 11.68 -21.25
N ALA A 59 -12.73 12.83 -21.59
CA ALA A 59 -12.26 13.63 -22.72
C ALA A 59 -10.80 14.06 -22.54
N SER A 60 -10.44 14.58 -21.35
CA SER A 60 -9.06 14.97 -21.03
C SER A 60 -8.08 13.80 -21.14
N LEU A 61 -8.44 12.60 -20.66
CA LEU A 61 -7.61 11.41 -20.78
C LEU A 61 -7.41 10.98 -22.24
N ARG A 62 -8.45 11.06 -23.08
CA ARG A 62 -8.36 10.76 -24.52
C ARG A 62 -7.53 11.76 -25.30
N ASP A 63 -7.53 13.02 -24.88
CA ASP A 63 -6.72 14.07 -25.50
C ASP A 63 -5.24 13.92 -25.12
N ALA A 64 -4.95 13.54 -23.87
CA ALA A 64 -3.58 13.41 -23.35
C ALA A 64 -2.90 12.07 -23.70
N PHE A 65 -3.65 10.96 -23.74
CA PHE A 65 -3.08 9.63 -23.98
C PHE A 65 -3.38 9.09 -25.37
N ALA A 66 -2.43 8.36 -25.94
CA ALA A 66 -2.66 7.50 -27.10
C ALA A 66 -3.30 6.17 -26.67
N ARG A 67 -4.40 5.78 -27.32
CA ARG A 67 -5.04 4.48 -27.10
C ARG A 67 -4.20 3.34 -27.71
N VAL A 68 -3.85 2.34 -26.90
CA VAL A 68 -3.06 1.16 -27.29
C VAL A 68 -3.95 -0.07 -27.52
N SER A 69 -4.92 -0.29 -26.63
CA SER A 69 -5.97 -1.30 -26.76
C SER A 69 -7.30 -0.76 -26.22
N ASP A 70 -8.32 -1.60 -26.13
CA ASP A 70 -9.65 -1.12 -25.76
C ASP A 70 -9.70 -0.41 -24.41
N ASP A 71 -8.91 -0.90 -23.46
CA ASP A 71 -8.82 -0.48 -22.07
C ASP A 71 -7.46 0.14 -21.70
N ARG A 72 -6.46 0.10 -22.59
CA ARG A 72 -5.09 0.55 -22.32
C ARG A 72 -4.75 1.82 -23.07
N PHE A 73 -4.20 2.78 -22.35
CA PHE A 73 -3.77 4.07 -22.84
C PHE A 73 -2.32 4.32 -22.45
N ARG A 74 -1.56 4.99 -23.32
CA ARG A 74 -0.14 5.30 -23.14
C ARG A 74 0.15 6.76 -23.46
N GLY A 75 0.99 7.40 -22.67
CA GLY A 75 1.51 8.73 -22.98
C GLY A 75 2.89 8.98 -22.37
N THR A 76 3.51 10.09 -22.75
CA THR A 76 4.72 10.58 -22.07
C THR A 76 4.30 11.19 -20.73
N VAL A 77 5.17 11.14 -19.72
CA VAL A 77 4.85 11.72 -18.41
C VAL A 77 4.46 13.19 -18.53
N ASP A 78 5.20 13.97 -19.31
CA ASP A 78 4.99 15.41 -19.49
C ASP A 78 3.60 15.73 -20.05
N ASP A 79 3.13 14.95 -21.03
CA ASP A 79 1.84 15.16 -21.66
C ASP A 79 0.67 14.75 -20.75
N VAL A 80 0.84 13.70 -19.95
CA VAL A 80 -0.27 13.07 -19.23
C VAL A 80 -0.40 13.48 -17.77
N ARG A 81 0.64 14.09 -17.17
CA ARG A 81 0.71 14.34 -15.72
C ARG A 81 -0.52 15.06 -15.18
N SER A 82 -1.02 16.08 -15.88
CA SER A 82 -2.19 16.84 -15.43
C SER A 82 -3.47 16.01 -15.42
N SER A 83 -3.78 15.29 -16.50
CA SER A 83 -4.97 14.44 -16.60
C SER A 83 -4.90 13.25 -15.66
N LEU A 84 -3.70 12.69 -15.47
CA LEU A 84 -3.47 11.60 -14.53
C LEU A 84 -3.66 12.06 -13.07
N SER A 85 -3.11 13.22 -12.70
CA SER A 85 -3.31 13.81 -11.37
C SER A 85 -4.79 14.05 -11.08
N ALA A 86 -5.56 14.53 -12.06
CA ALA A 86 -7.00 14.70 -11.94
C ALA A 86 -7.74 13.37 -11.72
N LEU A 87 -7.37 12.30 -12.45
CA LEU A 87 -7.92 10.96 -12.27
C LEU A 87 -7.60 10.39 -10.87
N LEU A 88 -6.35 10.54 -10.43
CA LEU A 88 -5.89 10.00 -9.14
C LEU A 88 -6.42 10.78 -7.94
N SER A 89 -6.81 12.04 -8.13
CA SER A 89 -7.38 12.89 -7.08
C SER A 89 -8.91 12.80 -6.96
N ASP A 90 -9.56 11.94 -7.76
CA ASP A 90 -11.00 11.73 -7.63
C ASP A 90 -11.31 11.00 -6.32
N HIS A 91 -12.13 11.63 -5.47
CA HIS A 91 -12.57 11.08 -4.18
C HIS A 91 -13.78 10.14 -4.33
N SER A 92 -14.33 10.00 -5.54
CA SER A 92 -15.44 9.09 -5.81
C SER A 92 -14.97 7.62 -5.85
N PHE A 93 -15.92 6.69 -5.76
CA PHE A 93 -15.62 5.26 -5.91
C PHE A 93 -15.04 4.93 -7.30
N HIS A 94 -15.22 5.81 -8.30
CA HIS A 94 -14.71 5.64 -9.66
C HIS A 94 -13.20 5.54 -9.72
N ARG A 95 -12.47 6.15 -8.78
CA ARG A 95 -11.00 5.99 -8.70
C ARG A 95 -10.57 4.53 -8.64
N PHE A 96 -11.30 3.70 -7.89
CA PHE A 96 -10.96 2.28 -7.69
C PHE A 96 -11.49 1.38 -8.79
N VAL A 97 -12.69 1.66 -9.29
CA VAL A 97 -13.36 0.78 -10.25
C VAL A 97 -13.02 1.14 -11.71
N SER A 98 -12.72 2.40 -11.98
CA SER A 98 -12.35 2.86 -13.32
C SER A 98 -10.87 2.65 -13.60
N LEU A 99 -9.96 3.05 -12.70
CA LEU A 99 -8.52 2.80 -12.88
C LEU A 99 -8.15 1.43 -12.35
N ARG A 100 -7.90 0.49 -13.25
CA ARG A 100 -7.53 -0.89 -12.88
C ARG A 100 -6.06 -1.04 -12.57
N ARG A 101 -5.23 -0.27 -13.27
CA ARG A 101 -3.77 -0.35 -13.17
C ARG A 101 -3.12 0.87 -13.76
N LEU A 102 -2.01 1.29 -13.17
CA LEU A 102 -1.07 2.24 -13.71
C LEU A 102 0.34 1.64 -13.70
N ASP A 103 1.04 1.72 -14.82
CA ASP A 103 2.46 1.39 -14.89
C ASP A 103 3.25 2.62 -15.35
N ALA A 104 4.34 2.95 -14.66
CA ALA A 104 5.30 3.97 -15.11
C ALA A 104 6.59 3.30 -15.57
N PHE A 105 7.22 3.84 -16.62
CA PHE A 105 8.40 3.26 -17.24
C PHE A 105 9.51 4.30 -17.40
N ARG A 106 10.75 3.85 -17.22
CA ARG A 106 11.98 4.60 -17.49
C ARG A 106 12.83 3.80 -18.46
N ASP A 107 13.23 4.40 -19.58
CA ASP A 107 14.07 3.73 -20.59
C ASP A 107 13.51 2.35 -21.04
N GLY A 108 12.18 2.23 -21.09
CA GLY A 108 11.46 0.99 -21.44
C GLY A 108 11.37 -0.07 -20.34
N GLN A 109 11.98 0.16 -19.17
CA GLN A 109 11.88 -0.69 -18.00
C GLN A 109 10.78 -0.21 -17.06
N ARG A 110 10.00 -1.13 -16.50
CA ARG A 110 8.90 -0.79 -15.60
C ARG A 110 9.46 -0.34 -14.25
N LEU A 111 9.19 0.90 -13.88
CA LEU A 111 9.56 1.51 -12.62
C LEU A 111 8.47 1.33 -11.57
N LEU A 112 7.20 1.45 -11.96
CA LEU A 112 6.04 1.35 -11.07
C LEU A 112 4.99 0.38 -11.63
N THR A 113 4.33 -0.35 -10.73
CA THR A 113 2.97 -0.87 -10.93
C THR A 113 2.11 -0.44 -9.75
N TYR A 114 1.03 0.28 -10.02
CA TYR A 114 0.03 0.69 -9.05
C TYR A 114 -1.34 0.11 -9.41
N VAL A 115 -2.01 -0.51 -8.43
CA VAL A 115 -3.36 -1.08 -8.55
C VAL A 115 -4.25 -0.48 -7.45
N PRO A 116 -5.12 0.50 -7.78
CA PRO A 116 -5.92 1.22 -6.78
C PRO A 116 -6.76 0.33 -5.88
N ASP A 117 -7.53 -0.61 -6.46
CA ASP A 117 -8.45 -1.49 -5.72
C ASP A 117 -7.75 -2.42 -4.71
N HIS A 118 -6.49 -2.74 -4.96
CA HIS A 118 -5.68 -3.57 -4.06
C HIS A 118 -4.71 -2.75 -3.22
N ARG A 119 -4.79 -1.41 -3.31
CA ARG A 119 -3.85 -0.46 -2.69
C ARG A 119 -2.40 -0.86 -2.89
N THR A 120 -2.09 -1.54 -4.00
CA THR A 120 -0.78 -2.12 -4.15
C THR A 120 0.10 -1.28 -5.03
N PHE A 121 1.33 -1.13 -4.59
CA PHE A 121 2.27 -0.16 -5.11
C PHE A 121 3.66 -0.80 -5.19
N GLU A 122 4.05 -1.28 -6.37
CA GLU A 122 5.35 -1.91 -6.63
C GLU A 122 6.32 -0.89 -7.23
N VAL A 123 7.51 -0.73 -6.65
CA VAL A 123 8.55 0.18 -7.17
C VAL A 123 9.86 -0.56 -7.41
N LYS A 124 10.31 -0.60 -8.67
CA LYS A 124 11.62 -1.17 -9.00
C LYS A 124 12.72 -0.13 -8.82
N THR A 125 13.22 -0.01 -7.59
CA THR A 125 14.27 0.97 -7.21
C THR A 125 15.60 0.78 -7.97
N THR A 126 15.83 -0.41 -8.54
CA THR A 126 16.99 -0.70 -9.39
C THR A 126 16.93 -0.04 -10.77
N VAL A 127 15.74 0.38 -11.22
CA VAL A 127 15.54 1.03 -12.53
C VAL A 127 15.93 2.51 -12.51
N SER A 128 15.75 3.19 -11.37
CA SER A 128 16.10 4.60 -11.22
C SER A 128 16.64 4.88 -9.82
N SER A 129 17.90 5.30 -9.75
CA SER A 129 18.53 5.66 -8.47
C SER A 129 17.83 6.85 -7.83
N GLY A 130 17.58 6.77 -6.52
CA GLY A 130 16.99 7.86 -5.74
C GLY A 130 15.47 7.89 -5.72
N VAL A 131 14.77 7.04 -6.49
CA VAL A 131 13.29 6.98 -6.48
C VAL A 131 12.73 6.66 -5.09
N GLU A 132 13.38 5.77 -4.34
CA GLU A 132 12.98 5.42 -2.98
C GLU A 132 13.07 6.60 -2.02
N ALA A 133 14.18 7.35 -2.09
CA ALA A 133 14.36 8.56 -1.29
C ALA A 133 13.39 9.68 -1.70
N ALA A 134 13.09 9.80 -3.01
CA ALA A 134 12.10 10.74 -3.51
C ALA A 134 10.70 10.40 -3.00
N ILE A 135 10.30 9.13 -3.02
CA ILE A 135 9.01 8.68 -2.46
C ILE A 135 8.98 8.98 -0.97
N ARG A 136 9.98 8.54 -0.19
CA ARG A 136 10.03 8.80 1.26
C ARG A 136 9.89 10.29 1.58
N GLY A 137 10.67 11.15 0.92
CA GLY A 137 10.58 12.59 1.11
C GLY A 137 9.24 13.21 0.67
N SER A 138 8.56 12.62 -0.32
CA SER A 138 7.25 13.10 -0.78
C SER A 138 6.10 12.72 0.16
N VAL A 139 6.24 11.62 0.91
CA VAL A 139 5.21 11.13 1.84
C VAL A 139 5.49 11.48 3.29
N GLU A 140 6.67 12.01 3.62
CA GLU A 140 7.08 12.38 4.99
C GLU A 140 6.11 13.37 5.67
N THR A 141 5.42 14.21 4.90
CA THR A 141 4.42 15.15 5.44
C THR A 141 3.01 14.56 5.52
N GLU A 142 2.82 13.34 5.06
CA GLU A 142 1.57 12.59 5.12
C GLU A 142 1.71 11.47 6.17
N ALA A 143 0.58 10.99 6.70
CA ALA A 143 0.57 9.84 7.62
C ALA A 143 0.79 8.54 6.83
N ALA A 144 1.98 8.39 6.23
CA ALA A 144 2.32 7.29 5.36
C ALA A 144 3.82 6.97 5.35
N THR A 145 4.13 5.68 5.23
CA THR A 145 5.51 5.17 5.11
C THR A 145 5.63 4.20 3.93
N LEU A 146 6.83 4.14 3.35
CA LEU A 146 7.17 3.17 2.31
C LEU A 146 8.04 2.06 2.92
N LEU A 147 7.44 0.88 3.05
CA LEU A 147 8.08 -0.30 3.63
C LEU A 147 8.44 -1.32 2.54
N PRO A 148 9.42 -2.20 2.75
CA PRO A 148 9.62 -3.34 1.88
C PRO A 148 8.40 -4.26 1.93
N ALA A 149 8.08 -4.93 0.81
CA ALA A 149 6.93 -5.83 0.71
C ALA A 149 7.21 -7.26 1.20
N GLY A 150 8.46 -7.55 1.59
CA GLY A 150 8.85 -8.83 2.17
C GLY A 150 8.72 -8.85 3.69
N PRO A 151 8.87 -10.02 4.32
CA PRO A 151 8.91 -10.13 5.78
C PRO A 151 10.03 -9.25 6.34
N LEU A 152 9.67 -8.40 7.31
CA LEU A 152 10.63 -7.64 8.11
C LEU A 152 11.27 -8.55 9.15
N VAL A 153 10.43 -9.36 9.82
CA VAL A 153 10.84 -10.37 10.80
C VAL A 153 9.80 -11.49 10.87
N ASP A 154 10.25 -12.71 11.14
CA ASP A 154 9.41 -13.87 11.40
C ASP A 154 9.77 -14.50 12.75
N TRP A 155 8.78 -14.97 13.50
CA TRP A 155 9.02 -15.59 14.80
C TRP A 155 7.96 -16.62 15.19
N ASP A 156 8.24 -17.37 16.25
CA ASP A 156 7.30 -18.26 16.90
C ASP A 156 7.10 -17.78 18.33
N ALA A 157 5.84 -17.65 18.73
CA ALA A 157 5.42 -17.35 20.09
C ALA A 157 4.15 -18.12 20.40
N ASP A 158 3.99 -18.57 21.65
CA ASP A 158 2.77 -19.24 22.13
C ASP A 158 2.27 -20.43 21.26
N GLY A 159 3.19 -21.09 20.55
CA GLY A 159 2.90 -22.24 19.69
C GLY A 159 2.42 -21.89 18.27
N HIS A 160 2.48 -20.62 17.88
CA HIS A 160 2.12 -20.13 16.56
C HIS A 160 3.30 -19.46 15.86
N HIS A 161 3.37 -19.62 14.54
CA HIS A 161 4.26 -18.84 13.68
C HIS A 161 3.63 -17.50 13.32
N TYR A 162 4.41 -16.44 13.42
CA TYR A 162 4.06 -15.06 13.10
C TYR A 162 5.05 -14.50 12.08
N GLU A 163 4.54 -13.68 11.18
CA GLU A 163 5.32 -12.99 10.17
C GLU A 163 4.87 -11.53 10.12
N LEU A 164 5.79 -10.60 10.37
CA LEU A 164 5.56 -9.17 10.17
C LEU A 164 5.94 -8.83 8.73
N SER A 165 4.95 -8.76 7.84
CA SER A 165 5.11 -8.62 6.41
C SER A 165 4.19 -7.53 5.89
N PRO A 166 4.69 -6.28 5.78
CA PRO A 166 3.88 -5.13 5.40
C PRO A 166 3.00 -5.39 4.16
N PRO A 167 1.73 -4.94 4.18
CA PRO A 167 1.09 -4.10 5.19
C PRO A 167 0.41 -4.90 6.33
N HIS A 168 0.83 -6.13 6.59
CA HIS A 168 0.16 -7.04 7.52
C HIS A 168 1.07 -7.61 8.61
N LEU A 169 0.45 -7.99 9.72
CA LEU A 169 0.94 -8.99 10.64
C LEU A 169 0.19 -10.29 10.36
N CYS A 170 0.90 -11.31 9.92
CA CYS A 170 0.36 -12.61 9.57
C CYS A 170 0.65 -13.65 10.65
N LEU A 171 -0.27 -14.58 10.80
CA LEU A 171 -0.15 -15.81 11.55
C LEU A 171 -0.73 -16.96 10.71
N GLU A 172 -0.51 -18.21 11.11
CA GLU A 172 -0.93 -19.39 10.34
C GLU A 172 -2.42 -19.36 9.90
N GLU A 173 -3.29 -18.75 10.72
CA GLU A 173 -4.73 -18.71 10.52
C GLU A 173 -5.23 -17.47 9.75
N GLY A 174 -4.34 -16.51 9.44
CA GLY A 174 -4.64 -15.35 8.58
C GLY A 174 -3.82 -14.10 8.92
N CYS A 175 -4.20 -12.96 8.34
CA CYS A 175 -3.43 -11.73 8.44
C CYS A 175 -4.27 -10.55 8.93
N HIS A 176 -3.64 -9.65 9.68
CA HIS A 176 -4.23 -8.43 10.21
C HIS A 176 -3.48 -7.21 9.65
N ALA A 177 -4.22 -6.20 9.17
CA ALA A 177 -3.60 -4.98 8.68
C ALA A 177 -2.88 -4.23 9.81
N LEU A 178 -1.64 -3.81 9.56
CA LEU A 178 -0.82 -3.06 10.51
C LEU A 178 -1.46 -1.72 10.90
N THR A 179 -2.17 -1.09 9.97
CA THR A 179 -2.91 0.16 10.21
C THR A 179 -4.01 0.06 11.26
N ASN A 180 -4.35 -1.14 11.74
CA ASN A 180 -5.31 -1.34 12.82
C ASN A 180 -4.65 -1.53 14.20
N ILE A 181 -3.32 -1.45 14.29
CA ILE A 181 -2.60 -1.40 15.56
C ILE A 181 -2.67 0.05 16.05
N ALA A 182 -3.19 0.22 17.26
CA ALA A 182 -3.37 1.51 17.92
C ALA A 182 -2.24 1.85 18.92
N GLY A 183 -1.37 0.88 19.19
CA GLY A 183 -0.23 1.09 20.07
C GLY A 183 0.61 -0.17 20.22
N VAL A 184 1.90 0.03 20.43
CA VAL A 184 2.88 -1.03 20.73
C VAL A 184 3.59 -0.68 22.03
N ALA A 185 3.69 -1.66 22.93
CA ALA A 185 4.47 -1.51 24.15
C ALA A 185 5.51 -2.62 24.27
N LEU A 186 6.77 -2.21 24.39
CA LEU A 186 7.92 -3.08 24.59
C LEU A 186 8.28 -3.15 26.09
N ASP A 187 8.43 -4.36 26.62
CA ASP A 187 8.76 -4.63 28.04
C ASP A 187 10.04 -5.50 28.07
N ASP A 188 11.20 -4.84 28.01
CA ASP A 188 12.53 -5.48 27.91
C ASP A 188 12.80 -6.44 29.07
N ASP A 189 12.42 -6.04 30.29
CA ASP A 189 12.63 -6.82 31.51
C ASP A 189 11.91 -8.18 31.44
N ARG A 190 10.73 -8.21 30.79
CA ARG A 190 9.92 -9.42 30.63
C ARG A 190 10.08 -10.07 29.25
N ARG A 191 10.79 -9.42 28.34
CA ARG A 191 10.92 -9.79 26.91
C ARG A 191 9.55 -10.02 26.30
N GLU A 192 8.74 -8.97 26.38
CA GLU A 192 7.34 -9.00 26.00
C GLU A 192 7.01 -7.81 25.09
N ILE A 193 6.21 -8.08 24.07
CA ILE A 193 5.63 -7.08 23.17
C ILE A 193 4.12 -7.14 23.36
N ARG A 194 3.48 -6.00 23.60
CA ARG A 194 2.02 -5.88 23.71
C ARG A 194 1.49 -5.04 22.55
N LEU A 195 0.43 -5.53 21.92
CA LEU A 195 -0.26 -4.83 20.84
C LEU A 195 -1.63 -4.38 21.33
N GLU A 196 -1.92 -3.10 21.16
CA GLU A 196 -3.26 -2.55 21.23
C GLU A 196 -3.83 -2.47 19.81
N TRP A 197 -5.06 -2.93 19.62
CA TRP A 197 -5.71 -2.89 18.32
C TRP A 197 -6.87 -1.91 18.36
N GLU A 198 -7.06 -1.17 17.27
CA GLU A 198 -8.26 -0.36 17.10
C GLU A 198 -9.51 -1.22 17.29
N THR A 199 -10.35 -0.79 18.23
CA THR A 199 -11.71 -1.28 18.38
C THR A 199 -12.59 -0.54 17.38
N GLY A 200 -12.51 -0.92 16.09
CA GLY A 200 -13.40 -0.35 15.08
C GLY A 200 -14.86 -0.47 15.52
N SER A 201 -15.68 0.57 15.27
CA SER A 201 -17.10 0.57 15.61
C SER A 201 -17.79 -0.65 14.99
N GLU A 202 -18.14 -1.62 15.82
CA GLU A 202 -18.80 -2.86 15.40
C GLU A 202 -20.18 -2.53 14.80
N THR A 203 -20.26 -2.34 13.49
CA THR A 203 -21.54 -2.39 12.82
C THR A 203 -22.07 -3.83 12.86
N VAL A 204 -23.37 -4.01 13.01
CA VAL A 204 -24.04 -5.30 13.28
C VAL A 204 -23.69 -6.41 12.26
N ARG A 205 -23.14 -6.07 11.09
CA ARG A 205 -22.63 -7.04 10.08
C ARG A 205 -21.29 -7.69 10.46
N SER A 206 -20.38 -7.03 11.18
CA SER A 206 -19.10 -7.64 11.60
C SER A 206 -19.25 -8.68 12.70
N ARG A 207 -20.34 -8.62 13.50
CA ARG A 207 -20.67 -9.64 14.51
C ARG A 207 -21.04 -11.01 13.95
N LEU A 208 -21.46 -11.09 12.68
CA LEU A 208 -21.79 -12.36 12.01
C LEU A 208 -20.58 -13.00 11.32
N VAL A 209 -19.54 -12.22 11.01
CA VAL A 209 -18.28 -12.71 10.40
C VAL A 209 -17.19 -12.95 11.46
N GLY A 210 -17.26 -12.27 12.62
CA GLY A 210 -16.28 -12.35 13.71
C GLY A 210 -16.11 -13.71 14.40
N LYS A 211 -16.78 -14.77 13.94
CA LYS A 211 -16.53 -16.16 14.38
C LYS A 211 -15.51 -16.91 13.50
N LEU A 212 -15.01 -16.31 12.42
CA LEU A 212 -14.10 -16.95 11.46
C LEU A 212 -12.84 -16.13 11.16
N SER A 213 -12.71 -14.91 11.68
CA SER A 213 -11.46 -14.16 11.60
C SER A 213 -10.51 -14.64 12.69
N PRO A 214 -9.22 -14.85 12.40
CA PRO A 214 -8.24 -15.20 13.41
C PRO A 214 -8.25 -14.17 14.55
N GLU A 215 -8.01 -14.64 15.77
CA GLU A 215 -7.98 -13.78 16.94
C GLU A 215 -6.78 -12.83 16.82
N LYS A 216 -7.02 -11.52 17.03
CA LYS A 216 -5.97 -10.51 16.98
C LYS A 216 -4.96 -10.77 18.12
N PRO A 217 -3.66 -10.98 17.84
CA PRO A 217 -2.69 -11.24 18.88
C PRO A 217 -2.44 -9.96 19.70
N THR A 218 -2.53 -10.04 21.03
CA THR A 218 -2.38 -8.87 21.91
C THR A 218 -1.07 -8.86 22.68
N ARG A 219 -0.35 -9.99 22.69
CA ARG A 219 0.88 -10.17 23.46
C ARG A 219 1.75 -11.24 22.83
N PHE A 220 3.05 -10.98 22.79
CA PHE A 220 4.09 -11.96 22.49
C PHE A 220 5.07 -12.03 23.65
N ARG A 221 5.42 -13.24 24.06
CA ARG A 221 6.45 -13.48 25.08
C ARG A 221 7.57 -14.33 24.52
N PHE A 222 8.80 -13.91 24.80
CA PHE A 222 9.99 -14.54 24.25
C PHE A 222 10.86 -15.17 25.35
N ASP A 223 11.30 -16.40 25.12
CA ASP A 223 12.26 -17.08 25.98
C ASP A 223 13.71 -16.69 25.66
N SER A 224 13.97 -16.31 24.40
CA SER A 224 15.27 -15.86 23.90
C SER A 224 15.35 -14.34 23.91
N THR A 225 16.44 -13.80 24.44
CA THR A 225 16.74 -12.36 24.39
C THR A 225 17.00 -11.92 22.95
N ASP A 226 17.85 -12.63 22.21
CA ASP A 226 18.18 -12.29 20.82
C ASP A 226 16.92 -12.25 19.93
N ARG A 227 15.99 -13.19 20.14
CA ARG A 227 14.72 -13.23 19.38
C ARG A 227 13.79 -12.09 19.76
N TYR A 228 13.77 -11.72 21.04
CA TYR A 228 13.00 -10.57 21.50
C TYR A 228 13.53 -9.28 20.88
N GLU A 229 14.85 -9.05 20.95
CA GLU A 229 15.48 -7.83 20.44
C GLU A 229 15.26 -7.66 18.94
N ASP A 230 15.37 -8.74 18.16
CA ASP A 230 15.12 -8.73 16.71
C ASP A 230 13.68 -8.32 16.38
N VAL A 231 12.68 -8.94 17.03
CA VAL A 231 11.27 -8.63 16.80
C VAL A 231 10.89 -7.26 17.36
N ALA A 232 11.43 -6.89 18.53
CA ALA A 232 11.18 -5.60 19.16
C ALA A 232 11.72 -4.46 18.28
N SER A 233 12.91 -4.60 17.69
CA SER A 233 13.47 -3.61 16.76
C SER A 233 12.54 -3.36 15.57
N ALA A 234 11.99 -4.42 14.97
CA ALA A 234 11.07 -4.27 13.84
C ALA A 234 9.75 -3.57 14.23
N PHE A 235 9.23 -3.84 15.44
CA PHE A 235 8.04 -3.17 15.94
C PHE A 235 8.29 -1.71 16.35
N ASP A 236 9.46 -1.41 16.91
CA ASP A 236 9.89 -0.05 17.28
C ASP A 236 10.03 0.84 16.03
N GLU A 237 10.73 0.33 15.01
CA GLU A 237 10.85 1.01 13.71
C GLU A 237 9.49 1.30 13.07
N LEU A 238 8.56 0.32 13.12
CA LEU A 238 7.21 0.53 12.61
C LEU A 238 6.38 1.48 13.46
N ALA A 239 6.54 1.48 14.79
CA ALA A 239 5.81 2.38 15.66
C ALA A 239 6.21 3.84 15.41
N ASP A 240 7.50 4.10 15.19
CA ASP A 240 8.00 5.40 14.78
C ASP A 240 7.47 5.80 13.39
N ASP A 241 7.53 4.90 12.41
CA ASP A 241 7.12 5.16 11.03
C ASP A 241 5.60 5.35 10.84
N LEU A 242 4.79 4.68 11.68
CA LEU A 242 3.33 4.64 11.58
C LEU A 242 2.63 5.47 12.66
N GLU A 243 3.40 6.14 13.53
CA GLU A 243 2.95 6.96 14.64
C GLU A 243 2.01 6.21 15.61
N TRP A 244 2.40 5.00 16.00
CA TRP A 244 1.68 4.16 16.99
C TRP A 244 1.94 4.56 18.45
#